data_AF-A0A7S1KX21-F1
#
_entry.id   AF-A0A7S1KX21-F1
#
_cell.length_a   1.000
_cell.length_b   1.000
_cell.length_c   1.000
_cell.angle_alpha   90.00
_cell.angle_beta   90.00
_cell.angle_gamma   90.00
#
_symmetry.space_group_name_H-M   'P 1'
#
loop_
_entity.id
_entity.type
_entity.pdbx_description
1 polymer ?
#
loop_
_entity_poly.entity_id
_entity_poly.type
_entity_poly.pdbx_seq_one_letter_code
_entity_poly.pdbx_strand_id
1 'polypeptide(L)'
;SNSFCTLLGRPARWMLAHEDVVRLECDVRAQLAALTVAEASSSPPRGHDVHDSIVAVEQLRAELLGLIAAVKARSAAREAAAVGVDTADAGASATVDHVDAGSDALTQPCVGQGVGTDRTPTADAETETDAIDVPNSDGADESSTPACDATATSPQPAELVRLHSEIGYLRARNAALMERNASSEKHSEQVAKAKAAAQERAAALVERLESSLDRDATAQLAAERTETLRLRHELETERRRGEEQARRLGVLEAALSEARGIADTAVAASNAADARRARAQEELATAERDLAEARRTIGALRSEHEAEAYLARLRQSSTSAGQERLVAKAHALQADLDNAREAIARLEIAVLGSRAIGGRVHERIDSVSKH
;
A
#
# COMPACT_ATOMS: atom_id res chain seq x y z
N SER A 1 4.40 -2.96 44.28
CA SER A 1 5.36 -2.72 43.17
C SER A 1 5.44 -3.87 42.14
N ASN A 2 4.55 -4.88 42.13
CA ASN A 2 4.63 -6.03 41.20
C ASN A 2 3.37 -6.26 40.33
N SER A 3 2.72 -5.22 39.79
CA SER A 3 1.51 -5.44 38.96
C SER A 3 1.39 -4.58 37.69
N PHE A 4 2.45 -3.86 37.30
CA PHE A 4 2.42 -3.01 36.10
C PHE A 4 3.23 -3.56 34.92
N CYS A 5 4.00 -4.64 35.10
CA CYS A 5 4.87 -5.21 34.06
C CYS A 5 4.23 -6.31 33.19
N THR A 6 3.00 -6.74 33.47
CA THR A 6 2.32 -7.82 32.72
C THR A 6 1.37 -7.32 31.62
N LEU A 7 1.01 -6.04 31.59
CA LEU A 7 0.05 -5.48 30.62
C LEU A 7 0.68 -4.98 29.31
N LEU A 8 2.00 -4.92 29.21
CA LEU A 8 2.73 -4.56 27.97
C LEU A 8 3.43 -5.75 27.29
N GLY A 9 3.20 -6.98 27.77
CA GLY A 9 4.03 -8.15 27.46
C GLY A 9 3.83 -8.83 26.09
N ARG A 10 2.78 -8.49 25.33
CA ARG A 10 2.46 -9.15 24.05
C ARG A 10 2.53 -8.24 22.80
N PRO A 11 2.04 -6.98 22.82
CA PRO A 11 2.13 -6.12 21.64
C PRO A 11 3.58 -5.69 21.34
N ALA A 12 4.39 -5.43 22.38
CA ALA A 12 5.78 -5.01 22.21
C ALA A 12 6.69 -6.10 21.61
N ARG A 13 6.39 -7.38 21.89
CA ARG A 13 7.11 -8.51 21.28
C ARG A 13 6.72 -8.75 19.81
N TRP A 14 5.49 -8.39 19.42
CA TRP A 14 5.02 -8.44 18.04
C TRP A 14 5.68 -7.37 17.17
N MET A 15 5.82 -6.14 17.69
CA MET A 15 6.52 -5.07 16.95
C MET A 15 8.00 -5.38 16.74
N LEU A 16 8.71 -5.90 17.76
CA LEU A 16 10.13 -6.26 17.63
C LEU A 16 10.35 -7.39 16.61
N ALA A 17 9.48 -8.40 16.58
CA ALA A 17 9.57 -9.49 15.60
C ALA A 17 9.26 -9.03 14.17
N HIS A 18 8.38 -8.04 13.99
CA HIS A 18 8.08 -7.47 12.69
C HIS A 18 9.22 -6.54 12.21
N GLU A 19 9.84 -5.80 13.13
CA GLU A 19 11.00 -4.96 12.83
C GLU A 19 12.19 -5.80 12.38
N ASP A 20 12.49 -6.92 13.04
CA ASP A 20 13.56 -7.84 12.66
C ASP A 20 13.34 -8.48 11.28
N VAL A 21 12.09 -8.82 10.94
CA VAL A 21 11.73 -9.37 9.62
C VAL A 21 11.86 -8.32 8.52
N VAL A 22 11.40 -7.09 8.77
CA VAL A 22 11.56 -5.98 7.82
C VAL A 22 13.03 -5.64 7.63
N ARG A 23 13.84 -5.65 8.71
CA ARG A 23 15.28 -5.42 8.65
C ARG A 23 15.99 -6.49 7.83
N LEU A 24 15.65 -7.76 8.05
CA LEU A 24 16.18 -8.88 7.27
C LEU A 24 15.79 -8.78 5.79
N GLU A 25 14.56 -8.37 5.47
CA GLU A 25 14.12 -8.17 4.09
C GLU A 25 14.86 -7.00 3.41
N CYS A 26 15.11 -5.91 4.15
CA CYS A 26 15.92 -4.79 3.68
C CYS A 26 17.39 -5.19 3.43
N ASP A 27 18.00 -5.93 4.34
CA ASP A 27 19.39 -6.40 4.21
C ASP A 27 19.55 -7.36 3.03
N VAL A 28 18.59 -8.28 2.84
CA VAL A 28 18.59 -9.20 1.68
C VAL A 28 18.41 -8.44 0.36
N ARG A 29 17.53 -7.43 0.30
CA ARG A 29 17.38 -6.60 -0.91
C ARG A 29 18.63 -5.76 -1.18
N ALA A 30 19.28 -5.25 -0.15
CA ALA A 30 20.53 -4.51 -0.27
C ALA A 30 21.68 -5.39 -0.79
N GLN A 31 21.78 -6.64 -0.31
CA GLN A 31 22.75 -7.61 -0.80
C GLN A 31 22.49 -8.03 -2.25
N LEU A 32 21.21 -8.23 -2.63
CA LEU A 32 20.82 -8.49 -4.02
C LEU A 32 21.20 -7.32 -4.95
N ALA A 33 20.94 -6.09 -4.54
CA ALA A 33 21.30 -4.90 -5.30
C ALA A 33 22.84 -4.75 -5.43
N ALA A 34 23.60 -5.05 -4.37
CA ALA A 34 25.05 -5.02 -4.40
C ALA A 34 25.63 -6.08 -5.36
N LEU A 35 25.04 -7.27 -5.40
CA LEU A 35 25.44 -8.32 -6.35
C LEU A 35 25.17 -7.92 -7.81
N THR A 36 24.01 -7.31 -8.10
CA THR A 36 23.70 -6.83 -9.46
C THR A 36 24.63 -5.70 -9.91
N VAL A 37 25.04 -4.82 -9.00
CA VAL A 37 26.02 -3.74 -9.31
C VAL A 37 27.43 -4.29 -9.49
N ALA A 38 27.82 -5.31 -8.72
CA ALA A 38 29.11 -6.00 -8.89
C ALA A 38 29.18 -6.72 -10.25
N GLU A 39 28.08 -7.32 -10.69
CA GLU A 39 27.95 -7.97 -12.01
C GLU A 39 28.11 -6.95 -13.15
N ALA A 40 27.49 -5.78 -13.03
CA ALA A 40 27.56 -4.70 -14.02
C ALA A 40 28.93 -3.98 -14.08
N SER A 41 29.76 -4.09 -13.04
CA SER A 41 31.06 -3.41 -12.95
C SER A 41 32.27 -4.31 -13.20
N SER A 42 32.08 -5.63 -13.28
CA SER A 42 33.15 -6.57 -13.61
C SER A 42 33.43 -6.63 -15.13
N SER A 43 34.64 -6.23 -15.52
CA SER A 43 35.15 -6.40 -16.90
C SER A 43 35.24 -7.91 -17.22
N PRO A 44 34.94 -8.35 -18.46
CA PRO A 44 34.64 -9.76 -18.73
C PRO A 44 35.84 -10.68 -18.42
N PRO A 45 35.69 -11.64 -17.48
CA PRO A 45 36.66 -12.71 -17.31
C PRO A 45 36.60 -13.68 -18.49
N ARG A 46 37.73 -14.31 -18.82
CA ARG A 46 37.84 -15.25 -19.94
C ARG A 46 37.08 -16.56 -19.66
N GLY A 47 35.91 -16.69 -20.27
CA GLY A 47 35.41 -17.89 -20.93
C GLY A 47 34.80 -19.03 -20.10
N HIS A 48 35.36 -19.40 -18.94
CA HIS A 48 34.90 -20.59 -18.21
C HIS A 48 34.45 -20.34 -16.77
N ASP A 49 35.02 -19.37 -16.03
CA ASP A 49 34.61 -19.10 -14.64
C ASP A 49 33.32 -18.27 -14.51
N VAL A 50 32.88 -17.63 -15.60
CA VAL A 50 31.69 -16.75 -15.62
C VAL A 50 30.42 -17.56 -15.56
N HIS A 51 30.37 -18.73 -16.20
CA HIS A 51 29.15 -19.54 -16.23
C HIS A 51 28.88 -20.16 -14.85
N ASP A 52 29.91 -20.69 -14.18
CA ASP A 52 29.79 -21.23 -12.82
C ASP A 52 29.43 -20.15 -11.80
N SER A 53 29.94 -18.93 -11.98
CA SER A 53 29.59 -17.78 -11.13
C SER A 53 28.13 -17.33 -11.34
N ILE A 54 27.64 -17.30 -12.58
CA ILE A 54 26.24 -16.96 -12.89
C ILE A 54 25.29 -18.02 -12.32
N VAL A 55 25.63 -19.30 -12.47
CA VAL A 55 24.82 -20.40 -11.93
C VAL A 55 24.79 -20.36 -10.40
N ALA A 56 25.92 -20.07 -9.74
CA ALA A 56 25.98 -19.92 -8.29
C ALA A 56 25.14 -18.73 -7.77
N VAL A 57 25.15 -17.60 -8.49
CA VAL A 57 24.34 -16.41 -8.15
C VAL A 57 22.85 -16.66 -8.35
N GLU A 58 22.45 -17.30 -9.45
CA GLU A 58 21.05 -17.68 -9.69
C GLU A 58 20.54 -18.71 -8.65
N GLN A 59 21.40 -19.62 -8.21
CA GLN A 59 21.06 -20.59 -7.17
C GLN A 59 20.89 -19.93 -5.79
N LEU A 60 21.78 -19.01 -5.41
CA LEU A 60 21.66 -18.19 -4.21
C LEU A 60 20.39 -17.32 -4.22
N ARG A 61 20.04 -16.77 -5.39
CA ARG A 61 18.81 -16.00 -5.60
C ARG A 61 17.56 -16.86 -5.39
N ALA A 62 17.54 -18.08 -5.92
CA ALA A 62 16.44 -19.02 -5.73
C ALA A 62 16.27 -19.41 -4.24
N GLU A 63 17.36 -19.67 -3.53
CA GLU A 63 17.34 -19.99 -2.09
C GLU A 63 16.82 -18.82 -1.24
N LEU A 64 17.25 -17.59 -1.54
CA LEU A 64 16.77 -16.38 -0.85
C LEU A 64 15.28 -16.13 -1.09
N LEU A 65 14.79 -16.33 -2.31
CA LEU A 65 13.36 -16.22 -2.61
C LEU A 65 12.53 -17.29 -1.89
N GLY A 66 13.07 -18.51 -1.77
CA GLY A 66 12.46 -19.58 -0.98
C GLY A 66 12.36 -19.24 0.51
N LEU A 67 13.41 -18.65 1.10
CA LEU A 67 13.40 -18.19 2.49
C LEU A 67 12.37 -17.07 2.72
N ILE A 68 12.27 -16.09 1.81
CA ILE A 68 11.26 -15.02 1.89
C ILE A 68 9.85 -15.61 1.84
N ALA A 69 9.59 -16.55 0.94
CA ALA A 69 8.29 -17.22 0.84
C ALA A 69 7.96 -18.00 2.12
N ALA A 70 8.92 -18.71 2.70
CA ALA A 70 8.75 -19.44 3.95
C ALA A 70 8.46 -18.51 5.15
N VAL A 71 9.12 -17.36 5.23
CA VAL A 71 8.87 -16.35 6.26
C VAL A 71 7.46 -15.79 6.13
N LYS A 72 7.02 -15.45 4.91
CA LYS A 72 5.64 -14.97 4.63
C LYS A 72 4.57 -16.02 4.96
N ALA A 73 4.82 -17.28 4.61
CA ALA A 73 3.90 -18.36 4.97
C ALA A 73 3.78 -18.53 6.49
N ARG A 74 4.90 -18.37 7.22
CA ARG A 74 4.93 -18.49 8.68
C ARG A 74 4.29 -17.29 9.38
N SER A 75 4.39 -16.08 8.83
CA SER A 75 3.68 -14.90 9.34
C SER A 75 2.17 -15.03 9.10
N ALA A 76 1.75 -15.43 7.89
CA ALA A 76 0.34 -15.65 7.57
C ALA A 76 -0.30 -16.75 8.45
N ALA A 77 0.41 -17.85 8.70
CA ALA A 77 -0.05 -18.91 9.60
C ALA A 77 -0.19 -18.43 11.06
N ARG A 78 0.65 -17.51 11.51
CA ARG A 78 0.57 -16.92 12.86
C ARG A 78 -0.56 -15.89 12.98
N GLU A 79 -0.82 -15.11 11.94
CA GLU A 79 -1.99 -14.22 11.88
C GLU A 79 -3.29 -15.01 11.89
N ALA A 80 -3.38 -16.09 11.10
CA ALA A 80 -4.54 -16.98 11.11
C ALA A 80 -4.75 -17.64 12.49
N ALA A 81 -3.67 -18.03 13.17
CA ALA A 81 -3.75 -18.57 14.53
C ALA A 81 -4.13 -17.52 15.58
N ALA A 82 -3.76 -16.25 15.41
CA ALA A 82 -4.16 -15.16 16.30
C ALA A 82 -5.66 -14.85 16.15
N VAL A 83 -6.18 -14.82 14.93
CA VAL A 83 -7.60 -14.60 14.65
C VAL A 83 -8.47 -15.77 15.11
N GLY A 84 -7.96 -17.00 15.07
CA GLY A 84 -8.67 -18.20 15.54
C GLY A 84 -8.75 -18.36 17.08
N VAL A 85 -7.97 -17.60 17.85
CA VAL A 85 -8.03 -17.65 19.33
C VAL A 85 -9.09 -16.70 19.88
N ASP A 86 -9.41 -15.62 19.18
CA ASP A 86 -10.45 -14.66 19.61
C ASP A 86 -11.89 -15.15 19.31
N THR A 87 -12.07 -16.16 18.46
CA THR A 87 -13.38 -16.77 18.18
C THR A 87 -13.70 -17.97 19.09
N ALA A 88 -12.71 -18.54 19.78
CA ALA A 88 -12.93 -19.69 20.66
C ALA A 88 -13.56 -19.30 22.02
N ASP A 89 -13.48 -18.03 22.44
CA ASP A 89 -14.06 -17.55 23.71
C ASP A 89 -15.46 -16.93 23.54
N ALA A 90 -15.94 -16.78 22.30
CA ALA A 90 -17.28 -16.26 21.99
C ALA A 90 -18.32 -17.34 21.62
N GLY A 91 -17.93 -18.62 21.64
CA GLY A 91 -18.70 -19.72 21.03
C GLY A 91 -19.25 -20.79 21.98
N ALA A 92 -19.34 -20.53 23.29
CA ALA A 92 -19.86 -21.49 24.26
C ALA A 92 -21.26 -21.11 24.77
N SER A 93 -22.25 -20.97 23.88
CA SER A 93 -23.69 -21.14 24.21
C SER A 93 -24.57 -21.03 22.96
N ALA A 94 -24.82 -22.15 22.29
CA ALA A 94 -26.13 -22.42 21.67
C ALA A 94 -26.19 -23.88 21.21
N THR A 95 -27.14 -24.60 21.78
CA THR A 95 -27.58 -25.94 21.41
C THR A 95 -28.27 -25.97 20.04
N VAL A 96 -27.99 -27.05 19.30
CA VAL A 96 -28.91 -27.86 18.48
C VAL A 96 -30.09 -27.13 17.82
N ASP A 97 -30.10 -27.07 16.49
CA ASP A 97 -31.16 -27.72 15.72
C ASP A 97 -30.74 -28.03 14.28
N HIS A 98 -31.29 -29.14 13.80
CA HIS A 98 -30.93 -29.87 12.59
C HIS A 98 -32.15 -29.83 11.68
N VAL A 99 -32.13 -29.08 10.56
CA VAL A 99 -33.10 -29.23 9.47
C VAL A 99 -32.44 -28.91 8.12
N ASP A 100 -32.74 -29.80 7.17
CA ASP A 100 -32.34 -29.88 5.78
C ASP A 100 -32.99 -28.84 4.83
N ALA A 101 -32.42 -28.78 3.62
CA ALA A 101 -32.99 -28.35 2.33
C ALA A 101 -32.99 -26.86 1.90
N GLY A 102 -32.19 -26.56 0.86
CA GLY A 102 -32.70 -26.30 -0.50
C GLY A 102 -33.13 -24.87 -0.94
N SER A 103 -32.55 -24.46 -2.09
CA SER A 103 -33.06 -23.54 -3.13
C SER A 103 -32.96 -22.01 -2.99
N ASP A 104 -32.22 -21.45 -3.97
CA ASP A 104 -32.54 -20.35 -4.89
C ASP A 104 -32.98 -18.95 -4.40
N ALA A 105 -32.05 -18.01 -4.64
CA ALA A 105 -32.17 -16.80 -5.48
C ALA A 105 -33.52 -16.04 -5.60
N LEU A 106 -33.42 -14.73 -5.28
CA LEU A 106 -33.94 -13.54 -5.98
C LEU A 106 -34.78 -12.54 -5.13
N THR A 107 -34.28 -11.30 -5.19
CA THR A 107 -34.98 -9.99 -5.22
C THR A 107 -35.70 -9.39 -3.99
N GLN A 108 -35.16 -8.21 -3.67
CA GLN A 108 -35.79 -6.92 -3.36
C GLN A 108 -36.11 -6.50 -1.90
N PRO A 109 -35.99 -5.17 -1.61
CA PRO A 109 -35.97 -4.63 -0.27
C PRO A 109 -37.32 -4.05 0.15
N CYS A 110 -37.63 -4.10 1.44
CA CYS A 110 -38.75 -3.38 2.04
C CYS A 110 -38.31 -2.56 3.24
N VAL A 111 -38.79 -1.33 3.22
CA VAL A 111 -38.80 -0.29 4.25
C VAL A 111 -39.60 -0.80 5.47
N GLY A 112 -39.13 -0.48 6.68
CA GLY A 112 -39.83 -0.78 7.93
C GLY A 112 -39.50 0.21 9.04
N GLN A 113 -40.48 1.04 9.37
CA GLN A 113 -40.53 1.93 10.55
C GLN A 113 -40.38 1.14 11.86
N GLY A 114 -39.70 1.74 12.84
CA GLY A 114 -39.64 1.26 14.21
C GLY A 114 -39.71 2.43 15.20
N VAL A 115 -40.91 2.66 15.72
CA VAL A 115 -41.21 3.50 16.88
C VAL A 115 -40.65 2.80 18.13
N GLY A 116 -39.97 3.54 19.01
CA GLY A 116 -39.46 3.03 20.28
C GLY A 116 -39.32 4.17 21.28
N THR A 117 -40.38 4.40 22.04
CA THR A 117 -40.39 5.14 23.30
C THR A 117 -39.51 4.44 24.32
N ASP A 118 -38.70 5.17 25.08
CA ASP A 118 -38.29 4.68 26.39
C ASP A 118 -38.12 5.77 27.45
N ARG A 119 -38.49 5.35 28.66
CA ARG A 119 -38.72 6.13 29.87
C ARG A 119 -37.42 6.39 30.66
N THR A 120 -37.53 7.45 31.45
CA THR A 120 -36.79 7.89 32.66
C THR A 120 -36.22 6.80 33.58
N PRO A 121 -35.25 7.16 34.47
CA PRO A 121 -35.67 7.50 35.86
C PRO A 121 -34.98 8.73 36.50
N THR A 122 -35.81 9.46 37.25
CA THR A 122 -35.64 10.13 38.56
C THR A 122 -34.26 10.25 39.23
N ALA A 123 -33.95 11.46 39.73
CA ALA A 123 -33.39 11.72 41.06
C ALA A 123 -33.62 13.19 41.50
N ASP A 124 -34.58 13.34 42.41
CA ASP A 124 -34.67 14.20 43.61
C ASP A 124 -33.63 15.32 43.84
N ALA A 125 -34.10 16.51 44.23
CA ALA A 125 -34.13 16.94 45.64
C ALA A 125 -34.43 18.45 45.76
N GLU A 126 -35.41 18.73 46.61
CA GLU A 126 -35.92 20.03 46.99
C GLU A 126 -34.94 20.76 47.92
N THR A 127 -34.91 22.10 47.87
CA THR A 127 -34.53 22.93 49.02
C THR A 127 -35.51 24.08 49.16
N GLU A 128 -36.51 23.75 49.96
CA GLU A 128 -37.43 24.59 50.71
C GLU A 128 -36.64 25.62 51.55
N THR A 129 -36.92 26.92 51.36
CA THR A 129 -36.36 27.97 52.23
C THR A 129 -37.36 28.25 53.34
N ASP A 130 -37.03 27.75 54.53
CA ASP A 130 -37.71 28.03 55.79
C ASP A 130 -37.74 29.53 56.09
N ALA A 131 -38.94 30.08 56.17
CA ALA A 131 -39.22 31.34 56.83
C ALA A 131 -39.07 31.12 58.35
N ILE A 132 -38.07 31.76 58.95
CA ILE A 132 -37.93 31.78 60.41
C ILE A 132 -38.99 32.74 60.95
N ASP A 133 -40.09 32.15 61.42
CA ASP A 133 -41.08 32.80 62.29
C ASP A 133 -40.39 33.31 63.56
N VAL A 134 -40.50 34.63 63.77
CA VAL A 134 -40.17 35.29 65.03
C VAL A 134 -41.32 35.01 66.00
N PRO A 135 -41.11 34.29 67.12
CA PRO A 135 -42.16 34.16 68.11
C PRO A 135 -42.29 35.49 68.87
N ASN A 136 -43.37 36.23 68.61
CA ASN A 136 -43.87 37.23 69.54
C ASN A 136 -44.31 36.51 70.81
N SER A 137 -43.42 36.52 71.81
CA SER A 137 -43.75 36.15 73.18
C SER A 137 -44.56 37.29 73.82
N ASP A 138 -45.87 37.27 73.61
CA ASP A 138 -46.84 37.92 74.51
C ASP A 138 -46.87 37.09 75.82
N GLY A 139 -45.86 37.34 76.65
CA GLY A 139 -45.80 36.89 78.03
C GLY A 139 -46.40 37.97 78.92
N ALA A 140 -47.58 37.68 79.44
CA ALA A 140 -48.16 38.36 80.59
C ALA A 140 -47.15 38.44 81.74
N ASP A 141 -47.11 39.56 82.43
CA ASP A 141 -47.07 39.52 83.89
C ASP A 141 -47.63 40.80 84.50
N GLU A 142 -48.54 40.53 85.42
CA GLU A 142 -49.22 41.43 86.32
C GLU A 142 -48.20 42.15 87.21
N SER A 143 -48.33 43.47 87.33
CA SER A 143 -47.71 44.19 88.45
C SER A 143 -48.58 45.37 88.82
N SER A 144 -49.52 45.09 89.71
CA SER A 144 -50.02 45.93 90.79
C SER A 144 -49.61 47.40 90.72
N THR A 145 -50.58 48.26 90.44
CA THR A 145 -50.60 49.65 90.93
C THR A 145 -50.57 49.66 92.46
N PRO A 146 -49.54 50.21 93.13
CA PRO A 146 -49.71 50.64 94.51
C PRO A 146 -50.35 52.03 94.50
N ALA A 147 -51.47 52.14 95.19
CA ALA A 147 -51.99 53.44 95.63
C ALA A 147 -50.95 54.08 96.56
N CYS A 148 -50.28 55.13 96.10
CA CYS A 148 -49.45 55.97 96.95
C CYS A 148 -50.33 57.09 97.51
N ASP A 149 -50.68 56.93 98.78
CA ASP A 149 -51.07 58.01 99.67
C ASP A 149 -50.05 59.14 99.61
N ALA A 150 -50.56 60.35 99.42
CA ALA A 150 -49.80 61.58 99.53
C ALA A 150 -49.48 61.85 101.01
N THR A 151 -48.33 61.36 101.48
CA THR A 151 -47.64 61.93 102.65
C THR A 151 -46.29 62.46 102.21
N ALA A 152 -46.28 63.75 101.84
CA ALA A 152 -45.09 64.51 101.53
C ALA A 152 -44.17 64.58 102.77
N THR A 153 -43.30 63.60 102.93
CA THR A 153 -42.09 63.75 103.74
C THR A 153 -41.01 64.27 102.81
N SER A 154 -40.64 65.53 103.02
CA SER A 154 -39.56 66.21 102.33
C SER A 154 -38.31 65.30 102.27
N PRO A 155 -37.75 65.01 101.09
CA PRO A 155 -36.56 64.19 100.98
C PRO A 155 -35.45 64.84 101.79
N GLN A 156 -34.80 64.07 102.66
CA GLN A 156 -33.59 64.55 103.32
C GLN A 156 -32.56 64.93 102.24
N PRO A 157 -31.88 66.09 102.36
CA PRO A 157 -31.03 66.62 101.30
C PRO A 157 -29.90 65.67 100.85
N ALA A 158 -29.55 64.67 101.67
CA ALA A 158 -28.54 63.65 101.33
C ALA A 158 -29.00 62.65 100.25
N GLU A 159 -30.27 62.23 100.22
CA GLU A 159 -30.77 61.27 99.22
C GLU A 159 -30.95 61.92 97.84
N LEU A 160 -31.37 63.19 97.81
CA LEU A 160 -31.44 63.99 96.59
C LEU A 160 -30.07 64.12 95.93
N VAL A 161 -29.01 64.37 96.71
CA VAL A 161 -27.63 64.46 96.19
C VAL A 161 -27.15 63.11 95.65
N ARG A 162 -27.44 62.01 96.35
CA ARG A 162 -27.08 60.65 95.88
C ARG A 162 -27.79 60.30 94.57
N LEU A 163 -29.10 60.50 94.49
CA LEU A 163 -29.87 60.30 93.27
C LEU A 163 -29.39 61.19 92.12
N HIS A 164 -29.05 62.45 92.40
CA HIS A 164 -28.51 63.34 91.37
C HIS A 164 -27.17 62.84 90.80
N SER A 165 -26.29 62.32 91.67
CA SER A 165 -25.01 61.73 91.26
C SER A 165 -25.19 60.44 90.45
N GLU A 166 -26.15 59.61 90.84
CA GLU A 166 -26.46 58.33 90.19
C GLU A 166 -27.11 58.55 88.81
N ILE A 167 -28.02 59.54 88.70
CA ILE A 167 -28.57 60.01 87.43
C ILE A 167 -27.47 60.59 86.53
N GLY A 168 -26.53 61.36 87.09
CA GLY A 168 -25.37 61.88 86.36
C GLY A 168 -24.48 60.76 85.79
N TYR A 169 -24.17 59.76 86.60
CA TYR A 169 -23.40 58.59 86.19
C TYR A 169 -24.12 57.76 85.12
N LEU A 170 -25.42 57.49 85.30
CA LEU A 170 -26.22 56.74 84.33
C LEU A 170 -26.33 57.48 82.99
N ARG A 171 -26.49 58.81 83.00
CA ARG A 171 -26.45 59.61 81.77
C ARG A 171 -25.08 59.54 81.08
N ALA A 172 -23.99 59.65 81.83
CA ALA A 172 -22.65 59.53 81.27
C ALA A 172 -22.38 58.13 80.69
N ARG A 173 -22.83 57.08 81.37
CA ARG A 173 -22.73 55.69 80.89
C ARG A 173 -23.59 55.44 79.65
N ASN A 174 -24.80 56.00 79.61
CA ASN A 174 -25.70 55.88 78.46
C ASN A 174 -25.14 56.63 77.24
N ALA A 175 -24.58 57.83 77.45
CA ALA A 175 -23.85 58.56 76.42
C ALA A 175 -22.65 57.75 75.86
N ALA A 176 -21.84 57.15 76.74
CA ALA A 176 -20.71 56.30 76.33
C ALA A 176 -21.17 55.04 75.57
N LEU A 177 -22.31 54.44 75.94
CA LEU A 177 -22.89 53.31 75.22
C LEU A 177 -23.43 53.71 73.84
N MET A 178 -24.11 54.86 73.74
CA MET A 178 -24.58 55.37 72.46
C MET A 178 -23.42 55.71 71.51
N GLU A 179 -22.35 56.31 72.01
CA GLU A 179 -21.15 56.59 71.22
C GLU A 179 -20.48 55.30 70.74
N ARG A 180 -20.42 54.26 71.60
CA ARG A 180 -19.88 52.95 71.23
C ARG A 180 -20.76 52.23 70.22
N ASN A 181 -22.09 52.33 70.33
CA ASN A 181 -23.03 51.76 69.35
C ASN A 181 -22.91 52.47 68.00
N ALA A 182 -22.86 53.81 67.99
CA ALA A 182 -22.64 54.59 66.76
C ALA A 182 -21.30 54.24 66.09
N SER A 183 -20.24 54.06 66.87
CA SER A 183 -18.94 53.58 66.35
C SER A 183 -19.01 52.15 65.82
N SER A 184 -19.77 51.26 66.48
CA SER A 184 -19.96 49.87 66.05
C SER A 184 -20.74 49.80 64.74
N GLU A 185 -21.81 50.59 64.61
CA GLU A 185 -22.60 50.72 63.37
C GLU A 185 -21.71 51.21 62.23
N LYS A 186 -20.95 52.28 62.44
CA LYS A 186 -20.00 52.81 61.44
C LYS A 186 -18.95 51.77 61.03
N HIS A 187 -18.46 50.95 61.97
CA HIS A 187 -17.52 49.88 61.64
C HIS A 187 -18.21 48.75 60.85
N SER A 188 -19.43 48.36 61.22
CA SER A 188 -20.21 47.36 60.49
C SER A 188 -20.52 47.80 59.05
N GLU A 189 -20.82 49.08 58.84
CA GLU A 189 -20.97 49.65 57.49
C GLU A 189 -19.66 49.60 56.69
N GLN A 190 -18.53 49.90 57.32
CA GLN A 190 -17.22 49.81 56.66
C GLN A 190 -16.89 48.35 56.29
N VAL A 191 -17.20 47.40 57.16
CA VAL A 191 -17.02 45.97 56.88
C VAL A 191 -17.96 45.51 55.76
N ALA A 192 -19.23 45.94 55.76
CA ALA A 192 -20.18 45.64 54.70
C ALA A 192 -19.72 46.20 53.35
N LYS A 193 -19.25 47.45 53.31
CA LYS A 193 -18.66 48.07 52.10
C LYS A 193 -17.41 47.35 51.62
N ALA A 194 -16.53 46.93 52.53
CA ALA A 194 -15.34 46.15 52.18
C ALA A 194 -15.69 44.76 51.63
N LYS A 195 -16.70 44.09 52.21
CA LYS A 195 -17.19 42.80 51.73
C LYS A 195 -17.82 42.92 50.34
N ALA A 196 -18.64 43.95 50.11
CA ALA A 196 -19.23 44.23 48.80
C ALA A 196 -18.14 44.49 47.74
N ALA A 197 -17.14 45.33 48.05
CA ALA A 197 -16.02 45.60 47.15
C ALA A 197 -15.16 44.35 46.88
N ALA A 198 -15.01 43.45 47.86
CA ALA A 198 -14.31 42.18 47.66
C ALA A 198 -15.10 41.23 46.75
N GLN A 199 -16.43 41.17 46.90
CA GLN A 199 -17.31 40.39 46.03
C GLN A 199 -17.29 40.91 44.59
N GLU A 200 -17.32 42.23 44.38
CA GLU A 200 -17.25 42.84 43.04
C GLU A 200 -15.92 42.53 42.35
N ARG A 201 -14.79 42.60 43.08
CA ARG A 201 -13.48 42.21 42.54
C ARG A 201 -13.40 40.72 42.24
N ALA A 202 -14.02 39.87 43.07
CA ALA A 202 -14.08 38.43 42.83
C ALA A 202 -14.89 38.12 41.55
N ALA A 203 -16.04 38.77 41.37
CA ALA A 203 -16.85 38.63 40.16
C ALA A 203 -16.09 39.08 38.90
N ALA A 204 -15.41 40.22 38.95
CA ALA A 204 -14.59 40.72 37.83
C ALA A 204 -13.40 39.79 37.50
N LEU A 205 -12.85 39.05 38.47
CA LEU A 205 -11.82 38.04 38.23
C LEU A 205 -12.39 36.79 37.57
N VAL A 206 -13.56 36.33 37.99
CA VAL A 206 -14.26 35.20 37.37
C VAL A 206 -14.57 35.49 35.90
N GLU A 207 -15.14 36.65 35.59
CA GLU A 207 -15.44 37.06 34.21
C GLU A 207 -14.18 37.11 33.32
N ARG A 208 -13.04 37.57 33.88
CA ARG A 208 -11.76 37.54 33.16
C ARG A 208 -11.24 36.14 32.90
N LEU A 209 -11.40 35.22 33.85
CA LEU A 209 -10.99 33.83 33.70
C LEU A 209 -11.85 33.11 32.66
N GLU A 210 -13.16 33.28 32.71
CA GLU A 210 -14.10 32.76 31.70
C GLU A 210 -13.74 33.28 30.30
N SER A 211 -13.54 34.59 30.16
CA SER A 211 -13.09 35.18 28.88
C SER A 211 -11.73 34.65 28.41
N SER A 212 -10.82 34.28 29.32
CA SER A 212 -9.54 33.68 28.93
C SER A 212 -9.71 32.23 28.46
N LEU A 213 -10.56 31.45 29.14
CA LEU A 213 -10.86 30.07 28.76
C LEU A 213 -11.53 29.99 27.39
N ASP A 214 -12.46 30.92 27.09
CA ASP A 214 -13.09 31.00 25.77
C ASP A 214 -12.08 31.33 24.66
N ARG A 215 -11.11 32.21 24.94
CA ARG A 215 -10.02 32.51 24.00
C ARG A 215 -9.10 31.33 23.78
N ASP A 216 -8.78 30.59 24.84
CA ASP A 216 -7.92 29.40 24.73
C ASP A 216 -8.63 28.27 23.98
N ALA A 217 -9.92 28.04 24.24
CA ALA A 217 -10.74 27.08 23.51
C ALA A 217 -10.84 27.43 22.01
N THR A 218 -11.05 28.71 21.69
CA THR A 218 -11.10 29.16 20.28
C THR A 218 -9.74 29.06 19.59
N ALA A 219 -8.64 29.33 20.30
CA ALA A 219 -7.28 29.15 19.78
C ALA A 219 -6.94 27.68 19.53
N GLN A 220 -7.33 26.77 20.43
CA GLN A 220 -7.16 25.33 20.25
C GLN A 220 -7.94 24.81 19.03
N LEU A 221 -9.22 25.20 18.90
CA LEU A 221 -10.03 24.84 17.73
C LEU A 221 -9.43 25.37 16.42
N ALA A 222 -8.84 26.58 16.44
CA ALA A 222 -8.15 27.12 15.28
C ALA A 222 -6.88 26.29 14.94
N ALA A 223 -6.10 25.89 15.94
CA ALA A 223 -4.92 25.05 15.74
C ALA A 223 -5.27 23.67 15.18
N GLU A 224 -6.30 23.00 15.73
CA GLU A 224 -6.79 21.72 15.22
C GLU A 224 -7.30 21.81 13.78
N ARG A 225 -7.98 22.90 13.42
CA ARG A 225 -8.40 23.17 12.03
C ARG A 225 -7.19 23.37 11.11
N THR A 226 -6.13 24.03 11.56
CA THR A 226 -4.93 24.18 10.74
C THR A 226 -4.21 22.86 10.54
N GLU A 227 -4.11 22.01 11.58
CA GLU A 227 -3.45 20.70 11.46
C GLU A 227 -4.26 19.75 10.57
N THR A 228 -5.59 19.73 10.71
CA THR A 228 -6.46 18.93 9.82
C THR A 228 -6.35 19.38 8.36
N LEU A 229 -6.24 20.68 8.07
CA LEU A 229 -5.96 21.17 6.72
C LEU A 229 -4.57 20.78 6.22
N ARG A 230 -3.55 20.82 7.08
CA ARG A 230 -2.18 20.37 6.76
C ARG A 230 -2.17 18.89 6.37
N LEU A 231 -2.78 18.04 7.20
CA LEU A 231 -2.89 16.60 6.95
C LEU A 231 -3.69 16.29 5.69
N ARG A 232 -4.78 17.03 5.44
CA ARG A 232 -5.57 16.89 4.21
C ARG A 232 -4.75 17.23 2.97
N HIS A 233 -3.99 18.33 3.00
CA HIS A 233 -3.11 18.70 1.91
C HIS A 233 -2.01 17.65 1.69
N GLU A 234 -1.40 17.13 2.76
CA GLU A 234 -0.40 16.06 2.69
C GLU A 234 -0.97 14.79 2.03
N LEU A 235 -2.16 14.36 2.45
CA LEU A 235 -2.85 13.21 1.85
C LEU A 235 -3.22 13.45 0.38
N GLU A 236 -3.65 14.66 0.01
CA GLU A 236 -3.90 15.03 -1.38
C GLU A 236 -2.62 15.01 -2.23
N THR A 237 -1.47 15.41 -1.67
CA THR A 237 -0.18 15.30 -2.38
C THR A 237 0.25 13.86 -2.58
N GLU A 238 0.08 12.99 -1.58
CA GLU A 238 0.35 11.56 -1.72
C GLU A 238 -0.59 10.89 -2.73
N ARG A 239 -1.88 11.25 -2.72
CA ARG A 239 -2.83 10.77 -3.72
C ARG A 239 -2.41 11.16 -5.14
N ARG A 240 -1.98 12.42 -5.35
CA ARG A 240 -1.46 12.87 -6.66
C ARG A 240 -0.20 12.11 -7.07
N ARG A 241 0.72 11.84 -6.14
CA ARG A 241 1.92 11.02 -6.40
C ARG A 241 1.54 9.60 -6.82
N GLY A 242 0.59 8.98 -6.12
CA GLY A 242 0.08 7.65 -6.47
C GLY A 242 -0.61 7.61 -7.83
N GLU A 243 -1.44 8.61 -8.15
CA GLU A 243 -2.09 8.74 -9.46
C GLU A 243 -1.07 8.93 -10.59
N GLU A 244 -0.01 9.71 -10.37
CA GLU A 244 1.08 9.88 -11.34
C GLU A 244 1.88 8.59 -11.54
N GLN A 245 2.18 7.86 -10.46
CA GLN A 245 2.83 6.55 -10.55
C GLN A 245 1.98 5.55 -11.34
N ALA A 246 0.66 5.50 -11.10
CA ALA A 246 -0.25 4.65 -11.85
C ALA A 246 -0.27 5.01 -13.35
N ARG A 247 -0.23 6.30 -13.70
CA ARG A 247 -0.11 6.74 -15.10
C ARG A 247 1.21 6.29 -15.72
N ARG A 248 2.33 6.41 -15.01
CA ARG A 248 3.65 5.97 -15.48
C ARG A 248 3.68 4.45 -15.70
N LEU A 249 3.11 3.68 -14.79
CA LEU A 249 2.99 2.22 -14.94
C LEU A 249 2.12 1.87 -16.15
N GLY A 250 0.99 2.54 -16.36
CA GLY A 250 0.15 2.30 -17.54
C GLY A 250 0.87 2.58 -18.87
N VAL A 251 1.72 3.61 -18.94
CA VAL A 251 2.55 3.89 -20.13
C VAL A 251 3.61 2.80 -20.34
N LEU A 252 4.25 2.32 -19.26
CA LEU A 252 5.24 1.24 -19.35
C LEU A 252 4.60 -0.10 -19.77
N GLU A 253 3.41 -0.41 -19.26
CA GLU A 253 2.66 -1.60 -19.67
C GLU A 253 2.26 -1.55 -21.15
N ALA A 254 1.83 -0.38 -21.63
CA ALA A 254 1.55 -0.18 -23.06
C ALA A 254 2.80 -0.38 -23.92
N ALA A 255 3.94 0.19 -23.51
CA ALA A 255 5.21 0.03 -24.21
C ALA A 255 5.70 -1.44 -24.21
N LEU A 256 5.52 -2.17 -23.10
CA LEU A 256 5.84 -3.60 -23.02
C LEU A 256 4.94 -4.44 -23.92
N SER A 257 3.65 -4.10 -24.02
CA SER A 257 2.72 -4.75 -24.94
C SER A 257 3.13 -4.53 -26.40
N GLU A 258 3.51 -3.31 -26.77
CA GLU A 258 4.02 -2.98 -28.09
C GLU A 258 5.33 -3.74 -28.40
N ALA A 259 6.28 -3.75 -27.45
CA ALA A 259 7.54 -4.48 -27.60
C ALA A 259 7.32 -5.99 -27.77
N ARG A 260 6.35 -6.59 -27.06
CA ARG A 260 5.94 -7.99 -27.27
C ARG A 260 5.37 -8.22 -28.66
N GLY A 261 4.51 -7.32 -29.15
CA GLY A 261 3.99 -7.39 -30.52
C GLY A 261 5.11 -7.35 -31.57
N ILE A 262 6.11 -6.48 -31.40
CA ILE A 262 7.29 -6.43 -32.27
C ILE A 262 8.08 -7.74 -32.21
N ALA A 263 8.33 -8.26 -31.01
CA ALA A 263 9.05 -9.53 -30.82
C ALA A 263 8.33 -10.70 -31.52
N ASP A 264 7.02 -10.82 -31.38
CA ASP A 264 6.23 -11.88 -32.03
C ASP A 264 6.31 -11.77 -33.57
N THR A 265 6.27 -10.55 -34.11
CA THR A 265 6.44 -10.35 -35.57
C THR A 265 7.85 -10.72 -36.05
N ALA A 266 8.89 -10.45 -35.24
CA ALA A 266 10.26 -10.83 -35.57
C ALA A 266 10.44 -12.36 -35.55
N VAL A 267 9.86 -13.06 -34.57
CA VAL A 267 9.85 -14.52 -34.49
C VAL A 267 9.14 -15.13 -35.70
N ALA A 268 7.97 -14.58 -36.07
CA ALA A 268 7.24 -15.02 -37.25
C ALA A 268 8.05 -14.83 -38.55
N ALA A 269 8.76 -13.70 -38.67
CA ALA A 269 9.64 -13.43 -39.80
C ALA A 269 10.84 -14.39 -39.85
N SER A 270 11.46 -14.73 -38.72
CA SER A 270 12.55 -15.72 -38.63
C SER A 270 12.07 -17.09 -39.06
N ASN A 271 10.94 -17.56 -38.52
CA ASN A 271 10.36 -18.86 -38.89
C ASN A 271 10.01 -18.92 -40.38
N ALA A 272 9.51 -17.83 -40.96
CA ALA A 272 9.26 -17.74 -42.39
C ALA A 272 10.55 -17.80 -43.22
N ALA A 273 11.64 -17.20 -42.74
CA ALA A 273 12.95 -17.27 -43.38
C ALA A 273 13.52 -18.69 -43.33
N ASP A 274 13.41 -19.38 -42.19
CA ASP A 274 13.86 -20.76 -42.04
C ASP A 274 13.05 -21.72 -42.91
N ALA A 275 11.74 -21.53 -43.02
CA ALA A 275 10.90 -22.29 -43.94
C ALA A 275 11.33 -22.09 -45.40
N ARG A 276 11.73 -20.88 -45.80
CA ARG A 276 12.28 -20.61 -47.14
C ARG A 276 13.63 -21.30 -47.35
N ARG A 277 14.50 -21.30 -46.33
CA ARG A 277 15.79 -22.00 -46.39
C ARG A 277 15.59 -23.51 -46.55
N ALA A 278 14.66 -24.10 -45.80
CA ALA A 278 14.33 -25.53 -45.90
C ALA A 278 13.85 -25.90 -47.32
N ARG A 279 12.94 -25.13 -47.91
CA ARG A 279 12.49 -25.34 -49.30
C ARG A 279 13.64 -25.23 -50.31
N ALA A 280 14.50 -24.23 -50.17
CA ALA A 280 15.66 -24.07 -51.04
C ALA A 280 16.66 -25.24 -50.91
N GLN A 281 16.80 -25.82 -49.71
CA GLN A 281 17.61 -27.01 -49.50
C GLN A 281 17.00 -28.26 -50.13
N GLU A 282 15.67 -28.42 -50.08
CA GLU A 282 14.96 -29.50 -50.78
C GLU A 282 15.13 -29.38 -52.30
N GLU A 283 14.97 -28.18 -52.87
CA GLU A 283 15.18 -27.90 -54.30
C GLU A 283 16.63 -28.18 -54.73
N LEU A 284 17.62 -27.82 -53.89
CA LEU A 284 19.02 -28.15 -54.14
C LEU A 284 19.24 -29.67 -54.13
N ALA A 285 18.67 -30.37 -53.14
CA ALA A 285 18.78 -31.82 -53.05
C ALA A 285 18.13 -32.54 -54.24
N THR A 286 17.02 -32.03 -54.78
CA THR A 286 16.43 -32.56 -56.02
C THR A 286 17.35 -32.31 -57.21
N ALA A 287 17.90 -31.11 -57.36
CA ALA A 287 18.80 -30.78 -58.45
C ALA A 287 20.10 -31.62 -58.43
N GLU A 288 20.64 -31.92 -57.24
CA GLU A 288 21.81 -32.80 -57.09
C GLU A 288 21.51 -34.25 -57.50
N ARG A 289 20.30 -34.76 -57.22
CA ARG A 289 19.87 -36.09 -57.69
C ARG A 289 19.74 -36.12 -59.21
N ASP A 290 19.11 -35.11 -59.80
CA ASP A 290 18.93 -34.99 -61.25
C ASP A 290 20.29 -34.90 -61.97
N LEU A 291 21.24 -34.12 -61.41
CA LEU A 291 22.60 -34.05 -61.93
C LEU A 291 23.33 -35.40 -61.82
N ALA A 292 23.17 -36.12 -60.71
CA ALA A 292 23.77 -37.44 -60.53
C ALA A 292 23.18 -38.46 -61.52
N GLU A 293 21.88 -38.39 -61.79
CA GLU A 293 21.21 -39.21 -62.81
C GLU A 293 21.70 -38.86 -64.22
N ALA A 294 21.79 -37.58 -64.57
CA ALA A 294 22.35 -37.12 -65.84
C ALA A 294 23.81 -37.57 -66.02
N ARG A 295 24.63 -37.57 -64.96
CA ARG A 295 26.00 -38.10 -65.01
C ARG A 295 26.02 -39.61 -65.28
N ARG A 296 25.08 -40.38 -64.70
CA ARG A 296 24.96 -41.82 -64.96
C ARG A 296 24.54 -42.10 -66.40
N THR A 297 23.56 -41.37 -66.94
CA THR A 297 23.11 -41.54 -68.33
C THR A 297 24.22 -41.21 -69.32
N ILE A 298 24.99 -40.14 -69.08
CA ILE A 298 26.16 -39.80 -69.91
C ILE A 298 27.26 -40.88 -69.82
N GLY A 299 27.49 -41.43 -68.63
CA GLY A 299 28.41 -42.56 -68.45
C GLY A 299 27.99 -43.78 -69.26
N ALA A 300 26.70 -44.14 -69.23
CA ALA A 300 26.14 -45.22 -70.03
C ALA A 300 26.30 -44.97 -71.53
N LEU A 301 25.91 -43.78 -72.02
CA LEU A 301 26.05 -43.40 -73.43
C LEU A 301 27.51 -43.42 -73.91
N ARG A 302 28.48 -43.00 -73.07
CA ARG A 302 29.91 -43.11 -73.41
C ARG A 302 30.36 -44.56 -73.54
N SER A 303 29.94 -45.43 -72.61
CA SER A 303 30.27 -46.86 -72.69
C SER A 303 29.65 -47.55 -73.90
N GLU A 304 28.42 -47.17 -74.29
CA GLU A 304 27.79 -47.61 -75.53
C GLU A 304 28.55 -47.10 -76.75
N HIS A 305 28.97 -45.83 -76.76
CA HIS A 305 29.73 -45.26 -77.87
C HIS A 305 31.13 -45.90 -78.00
N GLU A 306 31.79 -46.23 -76.90
CA GLU A 306 33.05 -46.98 -76.88
C GLU A 306 32.86 -48.43 -77.36
N ALA A 307 31.77 -49.10 -76.96
CA ALA A 307 31.42 -50.42 -77.48
C ALA A 307 31.07 -50.39 -78.98
N GLU A 308 30.37 -49.37 -79.43
CA GLU A 308 30.08 -49.13 -80.85
C GLU A 308 31.34 -48.79 -81.65
N ALA A 309 32.27 -48.02 -81.10
CA ALA A 309 33.56 -47.74 -81.70
C ALA A 309 34.43 -49.02 -81.81
N TYR A 310 34.39 -49.89 -80.80
CA TYR A 310 35.04 -51.20 -80.85
C TYR A 310 34.40 -52.12 -81.91
N LEU A 311 33.06 -52.15 -81.98
CA LEU A 311 32.33 -52.87 -83.04
C LEU A 311 32.57 -52.25 -84.44
N ALA A 312 32.76 -50.93 -84.54
CA ALA A 312 33.09 -50.25 -85.78
C ALA A 312 34.52 -50.56 -86.23
N ARG A 313 35.49 -50.68 -85.31
CA ARG A 313 36.83 -51.21 -85.60
C ARG A 313 36.78 -52.67 -86.07
N LEU A 314 35.93 -53.50 -85.44
CA LEU A 314 35.63 -54.88 -85.88
C LEU A 314 34.89 -54.94 -87.23
N ARG A 315 34.20 -53.88 -87.64
CA ARG A 315 33.53 -53.79 -88.96
C ARG A 315 34.40 -53.12 -90.03
N GLN A 316 35.39 -52.31 -89.66
CA GLN A 316 36.42 -51.82 -90.58
C GLN A 316 37.26 -52.95 -91.20
N SER A 317 37.23 -54.17 -90.64
CA SER A 317 37.73 -55.38 -91.30
C SER A 317 36.75 -56.02 -92.31
N SER A 318 35.59 -55.42 -92.60
CA SER A 318 34.62 -55.96 -93.56
C SER A 318 33.82 -54.87 -94.32
N THR A 319 34.17 -54.66 -95.59
CA THR A 319 33.41 -54.07 -96.72
C THR A 319 32.75 -52.67 -96.57
N SER A 320 32.94 -51.84 -97.61
CA SER A 320 32.70 -50.39 -97.66
C SER A 320 31.25 -49.91 -97.44
N ALA A 321 30.23 -50.70 -97.76
CA ALA A 321 28.82 -50.28 -97.58
C ALA A 321 28.38 -50.25 -96.10
N GLY A 322 29.05 -51.00 -95.23
CA GLY A 322 28.83 -50.94 -93.78
C GLY A 322 29.43 -49.69 -93.13
N GLN A 323 30.46 -49.10 -93.75
CA GLN A 323 31.19 -47.97 -93.18
C GLN A 323 30.37 -46.68 -93.21
N GLU A 324 29.60 -46.41 -94.27
CA GLU A 324 28.80 -45.17 -94.37
C GLU A 324 27.67 -45.11 -93.32
N ARG A 325 26.99 -46.23 -93.05
CA ARG A 325 25.95 -46.29 -92.01
C ARG A 325 26.52 -46.15 -90.60
N LEU A 326 27.74 -46.64 -90.36
CA LEU A 326 28.42 -46.48 -89.07
C LEU A 326 28.93 -45.06 -88.88
N VAL A 327 29.41 -44.41 -89.94
CA VAL A 327 29.80 -43.00 -89.90
C VAL A 327 28.57 -42.12 -89.61
N ALA A 328 27.43 -42.37 -90.26
CA ALA A 328 26.18 -41.65 -89.96
C ALA A 328 25.72 -41.86 -88.52
N LYS A 329 25.80 -43.10 -88.00
CA LYS A 329 25.46 -43.40 -86.60
C LYS A 329 26.44 -42.77 -85.60
N ALA A 330 27.73 -42.76 -85.92
CA ALA A 330 28.75 -42.10 -85.12
C ALA A 330 28.53 -40.59 -85.05
N HIS A 331 28.14 -39.95 -86.17
CA HIS A 331 27.79 -38.52 -86.18
C HIS A 331 26.53 -38.21 -85.35
N ALA A 332 25.52 -39.08 -85.38
CA ALA A 332 24.33 -38.91 -84.53
C ALA A 332 24.68 -38.99 -83.03
N LEU A 333 25.46 -40.00 -82.63
CA LEU A 333 25.90 -40.13 -81.24
C LEU A 333 26.84 -39.01 -80.81
N GLN A 334 27.68 -38.49 -81.72
CA GLN A 334 28.50 -37.32 -81.45
C GLN A 334 27.65 -36.07 -81.20
N ALA A 335 26.58 -35.86 -81.98
CA ALA A 335 25.64 -34.76 -81.76
C ALA A 335 24.91 -34.88 -80.41
N ASP A 336 24.50 -36.09 -80.03
CA ASP A 336 23.88 -36.35 -78.72
C ASP A 336 24.86 -36.09 -77.56
N LEU A 337 26.14 -36.44 -77.74
CA LEU A 337 27.18 -36.21 -76.74
C LEU A 337 27.49 -34.72 -76.58
N ASP A 338 27.46 -33.95 -77.66
CA ASP A 338 27.65 -32.50 -77.62
C ASP A 338 26.43 -31.79 -77.00
N ASN A 339 25.21 -32.24 -77.28
CA ASN A 339 23.99 -31.76 -76.59
C ASN A 339 24.04 -32.04 -75.08
N ALA A 340 24.50 -33.23 -74.68
CA ALA A 340 24.66 -33.57 -73.27
C ALA A 340 25.74 -32.74 -72.56
N ARG A 341 26.84 -32.41 -73.25
CA ARG A 341 27.88 -31.49 -72.74
C ARG A 341 27.34 -30.08 -72.54
N GLU A 342 26.54 -29.58 -73.49
CA GLU A 342 25.92 -28.26 -73.35
C GLU A 342 24.93 -28.21 -72.18
N ALA A 343 24.13 -29.28 -71.98
CA ALA A 343 23.24 -29.40 -70.84
C ALA A 343 24.00 -29.39 -69.49
N ILE A 344 25.12 -30.10 -69.39
CA ILE A 344 25.98 -30.04 -68.19
C ILE A 344 26.49 -28.63 -67.96
N ALA A 345 27.01 -27.95 -68.99
CA ALA A 345 27.54 -26.59 -68.85
C ALA A 345 26.47 -25.62 -68.33
N ARG A 346 25.22 -25.74 -68.81
CA ARG A 346 24.09 -24.93 -68.31
C ARG A 346 23.78 -25.22 -66.84
N LEU A 347 23.81 -26.49 -66.42
CA LEU A 347 23.60 -26.88 -65.03
C LEU A 347 24.76 -26.43 -64.12
N GLU A 348 26.01 -26.48 -64.57
CA GLU A 348 27.17 -26.00 -63.80
C GLU A 348 27.11 -24.49 -63.57
N ILE A 349 26.71 -23.72 -64.59
CA ILE A 349 26.46 -22.27 -64.46
C ILE A 349 25.34 -22.01 -63.44
N ALA A 350 24.25 -22.79 -63.46
CA ALA A 350 23.16 -22.66 -62.50
C ALA A 350 23.61 -22.97 -61.06
N VAL A 351 24.38 -24.05 -60.86
CA VAL A 351 24.92 -24.44 -59.54
C VAL A 351 25.91 -23.40 -59.01
N LEU A 352 26.80 -22.88 -59.86
CA LEU A 352 27.73 -21.81 -59.49
C LEU A 352 26.99 -20.50 -59.19
N GLY A 353 25.94 -20.18 -59.95
CA GLY A 353 25.05 -19.06 -59.68
C GLY A 353 24.38 -19.17 -58.32
N SER A 354 23.81 -20.34 -58.00
CA SER A 354 23.18 -20.62 -56.70
C SER A 354 24.18 -20.56 -55.54
N ARG A 355 25.42 -21.04 -55.71
CA ARG A 355 26.50 -20.90 -54.71
C ARG A 355 26.92 -19.44 -54.49
N ALA A 356 27.04 -18.65 -55.56
CA ALA A 356 27.38 -17.23 -55.46
C ALA A 356 26.26 -16.39 -54.81
N ILE A 357 25.00 -16.80 -54.98
CA ILE A 357 23.86 -16.22 -54.25
C ILE A 357 23.91 -16.65 -52.78
N GLY A 358 24.15 -17.95 -52.50
CA GLY A 358 24.29 -18.47 -51.14
C GLY A 358 25.41 -17.79 -50.33
N GLY A 359 26.58 -17.57 -50.94
CA GLY A 359 27.70 -16.87 -50.31
C GLY A 359 27.38 -15.42 -49.95
N ARG A 360 26.74 -14.68 -50.87
CA ARG A 360 26.31 -13.28 -50.61
C ARG A 360 25.21 -13.18 -49.56
N VAL A 361 24.33 -14.19 -49.48
CA VAL A 361 23.33 -14.28 -48.42
C VAL A 361 24.00 -14.55 -47.06
N HIS A 362 25.02 -15.40 -47.01
CA HIS A 362 25.80 -15.64 -45.79
C HIS A 362 26.55 -14.40 -45.30
N GLU A 363 27.27 -13.69 -46.19
CA GLU A 363 27.95 -12.43 -45.82
C GLU A 363 26.98 -11.37 -45.29
N ARG A 364 25.77 -11.30 -45.86
CA ARG A 364 24.75 -10.34 -45.44
C ARG A 364 24.11 -10.72 -44.10
N ILE A 365 23.96 -12.01 -43.81
CA ILE A 365 23.54 -12.50 -42.49
C ILE A 365 24.63 -12.18 -41.45
N ASP A 366 25.90 -12.43 -41.75
CA ASP A 366 27.03 -12.12 -40.86
C ASP A 366 27.17 -10.61 -40.60
N SER A 367 26.89 -9.78 -41.62
CA SER A 367 26.87 -8.33 -41.49
C SER A 367 25.75 -7.86 -40.56
N VAL A 368 24.56 -8.45 -40.66
CA VAL A 368 23.40 -8.10 -39.82
C VAL A 368 23.58 -8.62 -38.40
N SER A 369 24.22 -9.77 -38.20
CA SER A 369 24.48 -10.33 -36.86
C SER A 369 25.56 -9.59 -36.07
N LYS A 370 26.37 -8.74 -36.72
CA LYS A 370 27.42 -7.93 -36.09
C LYS A 370 26.94 -6.53 -35.67
N HIS A 371 25.77 -6.11 -36.13
CA HIS A 371 25.10 -4.87 -35.75
C HIS A 371 23.97 -5.21 -34.78
#